data_AF-A0A251PTF7-F1
#
_entry.id   AF-A0A251PTF7-F1
#
_cell.length_a   1.000
_cell.length_b   1.000
_cell.length_c   1.000
_cell.angle_alpha   90.00
_cell.angle_beta   90.00
_cell.angle_gamma   90.00
#
_symmetry.space_group_name_H-M   'P 1'
#
loop_
_entity.id
_entity.type
_entity.pdbx_description
1 polymer ?
#
loop_
_entity_poly.entity_id
_entity_poly.type
_entity_poly.pdbx_seq_one_letter_code
_entity_poly.pdbx_strand_id
1 'polypeptide(L)'
;MGNPKGEVQRRVLLLCGDYMEDYEAMVPFQALQAFGVSVDAVSPVKKAGDICATAITIQVESTDQANKESRGHNFTLNATFDDIEFDKYDGLVIPGGRSPEHLAMKASVVELARKFSDSRKPIAAICHGLLVLAPAGAVKGRKCTAVSTMKPGLVAAGAHWVEPDTLSVCVADDNLTTGVTYYGNPEFIGLFLKALGGNICASERRVLIIIGNYAEDYEVTVPYQTLKVLGCHVDVVCPKKKAGDTCPTAIRDLEGGQTYSEIRGHNFVLTADFESIDASSYDALVLPGGKAPEFLALKEDVIVLVKQFMEARKPVASICHGLEILVAAGVLQV
;
A
#
# COMPACT_ATOMS: atom_id res chain seq x y z
N MET A 1 -11.04 13.90 -17.89
CA MET A 1 -12.50 14.09 -17.73
C MET A 1 -12.71 15.05 -16.58
N GLY A 2 -13.42 16.16 -16.79
CA GLY A 2 -13.65 17.17 -15.76
C GLY A 2 -14.54 16.62 -14.64
N ASN A 3 -14.18 16.93 -13.40
CA ASN A 3 -14.94 16.55 -12.21
C ASN A 3 -16.37 17.12 -12.31
N PRO A 4 -17.44 16.32 -12.15
CA PRO A 4 -18.80 16.83 -12.15
C PRO A 4 -18.92 17.91 -11.06
N LYS A 5 -19.53 19.04 -11.41
CA LYS A 5 -19.74 20.18 -10.51
C LYS A 5 -20.45 19.72 -9.22
N GLY A 6 -19.76 19.79 -8.09
CA GLY A 6 -20.36 19.74 -6.76
C GLY A 6 -19.84 18.65 -5.81
N GLU A 7 -19.02 17.70 -6.26
CA GLU A 7 -18.42 16.74 -5.34
C GLU A 7 -17.27 17.40 -4.56
N VAL A 8 -17.47 17.52 -3.24
CA VAL A 8 -16.42 17.96 -2.32
C VAL A 8 -15.34 16.89 -2.34
N GLN A 9 -14.20 17.21 -2.97
CA GLN A 9 -13.04 16.35 -2.97
C GLN A 9 -12.58 16.13 -1.53
N ARG A 10 -12.59 14.86 -1.07
CA ARG A 10 -12.08 14.51 0.25
C ARG A 10 -10.59 14.78 0.33
N ARG A 11 -10.13 15.28 1.48
CA ARG A 11 -8.71 15.53 1.74
C ARG A 11 -8.26 14.78 2.99
N VAL A 12 -7.20 14.01 2.89
CA VAL A 12 -6.66 13.17 3.95
C VAL A 12 -5.24 13.60 4.27
N LEU A 13 -4.91 13.55 5.56
CA LEU A 13 -3.55 13.73 6.03
C LEU A 13 -2.90 12.36 6.22
N LEU A 14 -1.72 12.15 5.64
CA LEU A 14 -0.87 10.99 5.89
C LEU A 14 0.27 11.42 6.83
N LEU A 15 0.27 10.91 8.06
CA LEU A 15 1.26 11.25 9.07
C LEU A 15 2.53 10.41 8.89
N CYS A 16 3.53 10.99 8.26
CA CYS A 16 4.80 10.34 7.95
C CYS A 16 5.87 10.61 9.01
N GLY A 17 6.87 9.73 9.04
CA GLY A 17 8.10 9.91 9.81
C GLY A 17 9.19 8.99 9.28
N ASP A 18 10.43 9.23 9.72
CA ASP A 18 11.55 8.39 9.29
C ASP A 18 11.38 6.94 9.77
N TYR A 19 11.70 6.01 8.88
CA TYR A 19 11.51 4.57 9.06
C TYR A 19 10.05 4.18 9.32
N MET A 20 9.09 4.91 8.72
CA MET A 20 7.75 4.37 8.52
C MET A 20 7.82 3.18 7.56
N GLU A 21 6.89 2.24 7.70
CA GLU A 21 6.86 1.06 6.82
C GLU A 21 6.51 1.50 5.38
N ASP A 22 7.28 1.00 4.42
CA ASP A 22 7.29 1.49 3.04
C ASP A 22 5.94 1.29 2.32
N TYR A 23 5.34 0.09 2.44
CA TYR A 23 4.03 -0.21 1.89
C TYR A 23 2.89 0.42 2.68
N GLU A 24 2.99 0.51 4.01
CA GLU A 24 1.98 1.14 4.85
C GLU A 24 1.90 2.66 4.63
N ALA A 25 2.93 3.27 4.04
CA ALA A 25 2.89 4.65 3.56
C ALA A 25 2.46 4.75 2.09
N MET A 26 3.16 4.07 1.17
CA MET A 26 2.98 4.30 -0.27
C MET A 26 1.66 3.77 -0.81
N VAL A 27 1.21 2.59 -0.36
CA VAL A 27 -0.05 2.02 -0.85
C VAL A 27 -1.24 2.91 -0.53
N PRO A 28 -1.50 3.32 0.74
CA PRO A 28 -2.62 4.22 1.00
C PRO A 28 -2.42 5.59 0.35
N PHE A 29 -1.19 6.11 0.24
CA PHE A 29 -0.93 7.38 -0.44
C PHE A 29 -1.42 7.35 -1.90
N GLN A 30 -0.99 6.37 -2.68
CA GLN A 30 -1.33 6.27 -4.11
C GLN A 30 -2.74 5.74 -4.35
N ALA A 31 -3.21 4.76 -3.56
CA ALA A 31 -4.56 4.19 -3.73
C ALA A 31 -5.64 5.24 -3.47
N LEU A 32 -5.53 6.02 -2.39
CA LEU A 32 -6.49 7.09 -2.10
C LEU A 32 -6.53 8.15 -3.21
N GLN A 33 -5.36 8.53 -3.74
CA GLN A 33 -5.25 9.42 -4.90
C GLN A 33 -5.92 8.84 -6.16
N ALA A 34 -5.72 7.55 -6.42
CA ALA A 34 -6.37 6.85 -7.53
C ALA A 34 -7.90 6.85 -7.41
N PHE A 35 -8.43 6.93 -6.19
CA PHE A 35 -9.87 7.05 -5.90
C PHE A 35 -10.35 8.50 -5.76
N GLY A 36 -9.55 9.49 -6.17
CA GLY A 36 -9.91 10.90 -6.20
C GLY A 36 -9.77 11.64 -4.88
N VAL A 37 -9.25 11.00 -3.83
CA VAL A 37 -8.96 11.64 -2.54
C VAL A 37 -7.64 12.41 -2.63
N SER A 38 -7.65 13.69 -2.23
CA SER A 38 -6.40 14.45 -2.06
C SER A 38 -5.66 13.97 -0.82
N VAL A 39 -4.36 13.66 -0.93
CA VAL A 39 -3.56 13.18 0.20
C VAL A 39 -2.34 14.08 0.40
N ASP A 40 -2.23 14.65 1.60
CA ASP A 40 -1.05 15.40 2.03
C ASP A 40 -0.22 14.55 2.98
N ALA A 41 0.99 14.21 2.57
CA ALA A 41 1.98 13.53 3.39
C ALA A 41 2.86 14.56 4.10
N VAL A 42 2.87 14.48 5.44
CA VAL A 42 3.52 15.46 6.33
C VAL A 42 4.36 14.75 7.37
N SER A 43 5.39 15.42 7.89
CA SER A 43 6.15 14.95 9.06
C SER A 43 6.48 16.13 9.98
N PRO A 44 6.36 15.99 11.32
CA PRO A 44 6.43 17.13 12.27
C PRO A 44 7.80 17.81 12.37
N VAL A 45 8.81 17.32 11.65
CA VAL A 45 10.17 17.88 11.66
C VAL A 45 10.69 18.17 10.25
N LYS A 46 9.82 18.11 9.23
CA LYS A 46 10.17 18.26 7.81
C LYS A 46 9.14 19.11 7.06
N LYS A 47 9.52 19.57 5.88
CA LYS A 47 8.71 20.41 4.98
C LYS A 47 8.36 19.66 3.69
N ALA A 48 7.44 20.21 2.91
CA ALA A 48 7.19 19.72 1.56
C ALA A 48 8.49 19.69 0.73
N GLY A 49 8.71 18.59 0.01
CA GLY A 49 9.93 18.32 -0.75
C GLY A 49 11.01 17.58 0.05
N ASP A 50 10.94 17.55 1.38
CA ASP A 50 11.88 16.77 2.18
C ASP A 50 11.56 15.27 2.08
N ILE A 51 12.59 14.46 2.32
CA ILE A 51 12.54 13.01 2.23
C ILE A 51 12.37 12.39 3.61
N CYS A 52 11.43 11.46 3.75
CA CYS A 52 11.38 10.47 4.81
C CYS A 52 12.06 9.17 4.38
N ALA A 53 12.95 8.67 5.23
CA ALA A 53 13.40 7.29 5.17
C ALA A 53 12.22 6.34 5.34
N THR A 54 12.16 5.23 4.59
CA THR A 54 11.22 4.14 4.91
C THR A 54 11.94 2.85 5.28
N ALA A 55 11.19 1.95 5.89
CA ALA A 55 11.64 0.64 6.32
C ALA A 55 10.84 -0.46 5.63
N ILE A 56 11.52 -1.51 5.22
CA ILE A 56 10.90 -2.76 4.79
C ILE A 56 10.99 -3.74 5.93
N THR A 57 9.84 -4.29 6.31
CA THR A 57 9.77 -5.33 7.33
C THR A 57 9.45 -6.67 6.68
N ILE A 58 10.44 -7.56 6.62
CA ILE A 58 10.31 -8.91 6.04
C ILE A 58 10.47 -9.95 7.14
N GLN A 59 9.56 -10.91 7.18
CA GLN A 59 9.80 -12.16 7.89
C GLN A 59 10.62 -13.07 6.97
N VAL A 60 11.89 -13.30 7.29
CA VAL A 60 12.86 -13.98 6.40
C VAL A 60 12.59 -15.48 6.39
N GLU A 61 12.33 -16.06 7.56
CA GLU A 61 11.89 -17.44 7.72
C GLU A 61 10.73 -17.55 8.71
N SER A 62 9.86 -18.54 8.55
CA SER A 62 8.74 -18.77 9.47
C SER A 62 9.17 -19.10 10.90
N THR A 63 10.44 -19.46 11.09
CA THR A 63 11.07 -19.77 12.38
C THR A 63 11.72 -18.58 13.07
N ASP A 64 11.87 -17.44 12.37
CA ASP A 64 12.46 -16.25 12.98
C ASP A 64 11.51 -15.66 14.03
N GLN A 65 12.07 -15.36 15.21
CA GLN A 65 11.32 -14.74 16.30
C GLN A 65 11.07 -13.24 16.09
N ALA A 66 11.81 -12.61 15.18
CA ALA A 66 11.70 -11.19 14.87
C ALA A 66 11.85 -10.95 13.37
N ASN A 67 11.14 -9.94 12.86
CA ASN A 67 11.29 -9.52 11.48
C ASN A 67 12.67 -8.90 11.23
N LYS A 68 13.17 -9.04 10.01
CA LYS A 68 14.34 -8.30 9.54
C LYS A 68 13.87 -6.97 8.96
N GLU A 69 14.58 -5.91 9.34
CA GLU A 69 14.40 -4.58 8.78
C GLU A 69 15.49 -4.29 7.75
N SER A 70 15.09 -3.74 6.60
CA SER A 70 15.99 -3.12 5.63
C SER A 70 15.48 -1.77 5.18
N ARG A 71 16.32 -1.01 4.49
CA ARG A 71 15.96 0.30 3.94
C ARG A 71 14.97 0.12 2.78
N GLY A 72 13.87 0.89 2.79
CA GLY A 72 12.93 1.01 1.67
C GLY A 72 13.25 2.19 0.75
N HIS A 73 12.27 2.63 -0.03
CA HIS A 73 12.39 3.84 -0.85
C HIS A 73 12.55 5.11 0.01
N ASN A 74 13.06 6.19 -0.58
CA ASN A 74 12.90 7.51 0.00
C ASN A 74 11.51 8.07 -0.33
N PHE A 75 10.71 8.32 0.70
CA PHE A 75 9.37 8.88 0.54
C PHE A 75 9.43 10.41 0.58
N THR A 76 9.09 11.07 -0.54
CA THR A 76 9.09 12.54 -0.60
C THR A 76 7.77 13.11 -0.08
N LEU A 77 7.85 14.00 0.90
CA LEU A 77 6.69 14.69 1.47
C LEU A 77 6.15 15.72 0.47
N ASN A 78 4.83 15.84 0.35
CA ASN A 78 4.19 16.82 -0.54
C ASN A 78 3.57 18.01 0.22
N ALA A 79 3.60 18.00 1.55
CA ALA A 79 3.06 19.05 2.41
C ALA A 79 3.94 19.28 3.65
N THR A 80 3.80 20.45 4.27
CA THR A 80 4.53 20.84 5.47
C THR A 80 3.64 20.71 6.71
N PHE A 81 4.16 20.10 7.78
CA PHE A 81 3.36 19.83 8.98
C PHE A 81 2.89 21.10 9.71
N ASP A 82 3.71 22.15 9.74
CA ASP A 82 3.36 23.39 10.43
C ASP A 82 2.30 24.22 9.67
N ASP A 83 2.07 23.91 8.39
CA ASP A 83 1.14 24.64 7.51
C ASP A 83 -0.26 23.96 7.44
N ILE A 84 -0.46 22.88 8.20
CA ILE A 84 -1.70 22.10 8.18
C ILE A 84 -2.83 22.89 8.84
N GLU A 85 -3.89 23.17 8.09
CA GLU A 85 -5.15 23.67 8.62
C GLU A 85 -6.13 22.52 8.84
N PHE A 86 -6.25 22.06 10.10
CA PHE A 86 -7.06 20.89 10.48
C PHE A 86 -8.47 20.82 9.86
N ASP A 87 -9.16 21.95 9.72
CA ASP A 87 -10.54 21.99 9.21
C ASP A 87 -10.63 21.64 7.72
N LYS A 88 -9.52 21.68 6.98
CA LYS A 88 -9.44 21.30 5.57
C LYS A 88 -9.33 19.78 5.34
N TYR A 89 -9.13 18.99 6.39
CA TYR A 89 -8.93 17.54 6.29
C TYR A 89 -10.15 16.78 6.77
N ASP A 90 -10.57 15.79 5.99
CA ASP A 90 -11.67 14.87 6.31
C ASP A 90 -11.19 13.65 7.10
N GLY A 91 -9.91 13.27 7.02
CA GLY A 91 -9.40 12.11 7.74
C GLY A 91 -7.88 12.06 7.92
N LEU A 92 -7.43 11.11 8.74
CA LEU A 92 -6.03 10.90 9.12
C LEU A 92 -5.63 9.45 8.85
N VAL A 93 -4.48 9.24 8.20
CA VAL A 93 -3.83 7.92 8.04
C VAL A 93 -2.49 7.94 8.78
N ILE A 94 -2.23 6.90 9.57
CA ILE A 94 -1.00 6.72 10.35
C ILE A 94 -0.37 5.37 9.97
N PRO A 95 0.67 5.37 9.11
CA PRO A 95 1.49 4.20 8.82
C PRO A 95 2.16 3.66 10.08
N GLY A 96 2.53 2.38 10.06
CA GLY A 96 3.37 1.77 11.07
C GLY A 96 4.85 1.92 10.75
N GLY A 97 5.57 0.80 10.88
CA GLY A 97 7.03 0.78 10.95
C GLY A 97 7.53 1.31 12.28
N ARG A 98 8.73 1.89 12.30
CA ARG A 98 9.36 2.44 13.51
C ARG A 98 9.04 3.91 13.73
N SER A 99 8.49 4.59 12.71
CA SER A 99 8.16 6.00 12.84
C SER A 99 7.22 6.33 14.00
N PRO A 100 6.18 5.53 14.31
CA PRO A 100 5.23 5.84 15.38
C PRO A 100 5.88 5.93 16.77
N GLU A 101 6.97 5.20 17.03
CA GLU A 101 7.69 5.23 18.31
C GLU A 101 8.16 6.65 18.66
N HIS A 102 8.73 7.37 17.70
CA HIS A 102 9.22 8.72 17.93
C HIS A 102 8.15 9.78 17.70
N LEU A 103 7.19 9.54 16.80
CA LEU A 103 6.07 10.44 16.56
C LEU A 103 5.16 10.54 17.79
N ALA A 104 4.93 9.44 18.51
CA ALA A 104 4.15 9.41 19.76
C ALA A 104 4.75 10.29 20.88
N MET A 105 6.04 10.63 20.79
CA MET A 105 6.72 11.51 21.74
C MET A 105 6.60 13.00 21.39
N LYS A 106 6.03 13.35 20.22
CA LYS A 106 5.85 14.73 19.78
C LYS A 106 4.49 15.24 20.23
N ALA A 107 4.48 16.24 21.13
CA ALA A 107 3.24 16.81 21.65
C ALA A 107 2.30 17.32 20.55
N SER A 108 2.84 17.92 19.48
CA SER A 108 2.05 18.39 18.33
C SER A 108 1.34 17.26 17.59
N VAL A 109 1.99 16.10 17.46
CA VAL A 109 1.41 14.91 16.82
C VAL A 109 0.34 14.28 17.69
N VAL A 110 0.59 14.13 18.99
CA VAL A 110 -0.39 13.59 19.94
C VAL A 110 -1.63 14.48 20.01
N GLU A 111 -1.44 15.80 20.00
CA GLU A 111 -2.55 16.76 19.97
C GLU A 111 -3.34 16.69 18.65
N LEU A 112 -2.65 16.57 17.51
CA LEU A 112 -3.31 16.38 16.22
C LEU A 112 -4.18 15.11 16.22
N ALA A 113 -3.63 13.98 16.67
CA ALA A 113 -4.36 12.72 16.75
C ALA A 113 -5.57 12.79 17.70
N ARG A 114 -5.42 13.47 18.85
CA ARG A 114 -6.52 13.74 19.78
C ARG A 114 -7.61 14.57 19.10
N LYS A 115 -7.24 15.66 18.42
CA LYS A 115 -8.17 16.54 17.71
C LYS A 115 -8.96 15.79 16.63
N PHE A 116 -8.32 14.92 15.85
CA PHE A 116 -9.02 14.03 14.93
C PHE A 116 -10.00 13.11 15.66
N SER A 117 -9.59 12.50 16.78
CA SER A 117 -10.42 11.59 17.55
C SER A 117 -11.66 12.28 18.12
N ASP A 118 -11.48 13.43 18.77
CA ASP A 118 -12.54 14.23 19.40
C ASP A 118 -13.54 14.78 18.36
N SER A 119 -13.04 15.12 17.15
CA SER A 119 -13.88 15.59 16.05
C SER A 119 -14.69 14.49 15.35
N ARG A 120 -14.46 13.22 15.69
CA ARG A 120 -15.06 12.03 15.05
C ARG A 120 -14.78 11.94 13.54
N LYS A 121 -13.77 12.66 13.03
CA LYS A 121 -13.24 12.47 11.67
C LYS A 121 -12.60 11.08 11.55
N PRO A 122 -12.71 10.40 10.41
CA PRO A 122 -12.06 9.11 10.17
C PRO A 122 -10.56 9.11 10.50
N ILE A 123 -10.12 8.11 11.25
CA ILE A 123 -8.72 7.79 11.52
C ILE A 123 -8.46 6.37 11.07
N ALA A 124 -7.40 6.16 10.30
CA ALA A 124 -6.90 4.85 9.93
C ALA A 124 -5.46 4.69 10.45
N ALA A 125 -5.21 3.71 11.32
CA ALA A 125 -3.88 3.44 11.85
C ALA A 125 -3.53 1.95 11.70
N ILE A 126 -2.33 1.64 11.24
CA ILE A 126 -1.93 0.26 10.91
C ILE A 126 -0.65 -0.12 11.63
N CYS A 127 -0.50 -1.39 12.00
CA CYS A 127 0.72 -1.93 12.62
C CYS A 127 1.08 -1.16 13.90
N HIS A 128 2.23 -0.50 13.93
CA HIS A 128 2.67 0.32 15.07
C HIS A 128 2.08 1.73 15.08
N GLY A 129 1.34 2.15 14.04
CA GLY A 129 0.74 3.49 13.94
C GLY A 129 -0.17 3.84 15.12
N LEU A 130 -0.76 2.83 15.76
CA LEU A 130 -1.58 3.01 16.96
C LEU A 130 -0.77 3.50 18.19
N LEU A 131 0.56 3.42 18.18
CA LEU A 131 1.41 4.03 19.21
C LEU A 131 1.15 5.53 19.34
N VAL A 132 0.79 6.21 18.25
CA VAL A 132 0.43 7.63 18.27
C VAL A 132 -0.95 7.85 18.92
N LEU A 133 -1.87 6.92 18.75
CA LEU A 133 -3.25 7.03 19.23
C LEU A 133 -3.38 6.76 20.74
N ALA A 134 -2.54 5.87 21.28
CA ALA A 134 -2.55 5.52 22.70
C ALA A 134 -2.36 6.74 23.65
N PRO A 135 -1.28 7.55 23.55
CA PRO A 135 -1.10 8.74 24.39
C PRO A 135 -2.09 9.88 24.06
N ALA A 136 -2.69 9.87 22.86
CA ALA A 136 -3.76 10.79 22.52
C ALA A 136 -5.07 10.50 23.29
N GLY A 137 -5.19 9.30 23.88
CA GLY A 137 -6.43 8.80 24.47
C GLY A 137 -7.43 8.29 23.43
N ALA A 138 -7.04 8.23 22.17
CA ALA A 138 -7.92 7.99 21.02
C ALA A 138 -8.38 6.52 20.90
N VAL A 139 -7.78 5.60 21.66
CA VAL A 139 -8.13 4.16 21.68
C VAL A 139 -8.96 3.76 22.90
N LYS A 140 -9.18 4.66 23.87
CA LYS A 140 -9.83 4.31 25.14
C LYS A 140 -11.29 3.91 24.93
N GLY A 141 -11.66 2.70 25.34
CA GLY A 141 -13.00 2.12 25.16
C GLY A 141 -13.34 1.74 23.72
N ARG A 142 -12.36 1.78 22.79
CA ARG A 142 -12.56 1.49 21.37
C ARG A 142 -12.10 0.09 21.03
N LYS A 143 -12.76 -0.56 20.08
CA LYS A 143 -12.26 -1.83 19.52
C LYS A 143 -11.13 -1.54 18.54
N CYS A 144 -10.00 -2.21 18.70
CA CYS A 144 -8.90 -2.10 17.74
C CYS A 144 -8.06 -3.37 17.67
N THR A 145 -7.35 -3.53 16.56
CA THR A 145 -6.29 -4.52 16.36
C THR A 145 -4.99 -3.82 15.95
N ALA A 146 -3.88 -4.55 15.95
CA ALA A 146 -2.56 -4.12 15.52
C ALA A 146 -1.66 -5.36 15.41
N VAL A 147 -0.38 -5.20 15.08
CA VAL A 147 0.62 -6.25 15.33
C VAL A 147 0.60 -6.69 16.79
N SER A 148 0.73 -7.99 17.06
CA SER A 148 0.49 -8.56 18.40
C SER A 148 1.40 -7.99 19.50
N THR A 149 2.58 -7.47 19.14
CA THR A 149 3.50 -6.77 20.05
C THR A 149 2.89 -5.52 20.68
N MET A 150 1.87 -4.92 20.05
CA MET A 150 1.18 -3.73 20.52
C MET A 150 0.11 -4.01 21.58
N LYS A 151 -0.34 -5.26 21.73
CA LYS A 151 -1.44 -5.64 22.61
C LYS A 151 -1.29 -5.12 24.05
N PRO A 152 -0.15 -5.30 24.76
CA PRO A 152 -0.04 -4.86 26.14
C PRO A 152 -0.23 -3.34 26.29
N GLY A 153 0.38 -2.55 25.39
CA GLY A 153 0.28 -1.09 25.41
C GLY A 153 -1.13 -0.59 25.12
N LEU A 154 -1.81 -1.19 24.14
CA LEU A 154 -3.17 -0.79 23.77
C LEU A 154 -4.20 -1.15 24.84
N VAL A 155 -4.08 -2.33 25.44
CA VAL A 155 -4.92 -2.73 26.60
C VAL A 155 -4.69 -1.79 27.78
N ALA A 156 -3.43 -1.45 28.08
CA ALA A 156 -3.10 -0.49 29.15
C ALA A 156 -3.65 0.92 28.87
N ALA A 157 -3.74 1.32 27.60
CA ALA A 157 -4.39 2.56 27.16
C ALA A 157 -5.93 2.49 27.18
N GLY A 158 -6.51 1.34 27.57
CA GLY A 158 -7.94 1.13 27.73
C GLY A 158 -8.67 0.68 26.47
N ALA A 159 -7.96 0.18 25.45
CA ALA A 159 -8.59 -0.35 24.25
C ALA A 159 -9.24 -1.72 24.48
N HIS A 160 -10.32 -1.99 23.75
CA HIS A 160 -10.90 -3.32 23.61
C HIS A 160 -10.17 -4.08 22.51
N TRP A 161 -9.11 -4.80 22.91
CA TRP A 161 -8.27 -5.54 21.99
C TRP A 161 -9.03 -6.63 21.23
N VAL A 162 -8.87 -6.63 19.90
CA VAL A 162 -9.34 -7.69 19.01
C VAL A 162 -8.13 -8.51 18.55
N GLU A 163 -8.11 -9.78 18.94
CA GLU A 163 -7.02 -10.69 18.58
C GLU A 163 -7.02 -10.93 17.06
N PRO A 164 -5.88 -10.71 16.37
CA PRO A 164 -5.81 -10.96 14.93
C PRO A 164 -5.48 -12.42 14.63
N ASP A 165 -6.42 -13.13 14.01
CA ASP A 165 -6.21 -14.52 13.56
C ASP A 165 -5.27 -14.62 12.34
N THR A 166 -5.12 -13.52 11.59
CA THR A 166 -4.22 -13.42 10.43
C THR A 166 -3.55 -12.05 10.37
N LEU A 167 -2.47 -11.93 9.58
CA LEU A 167 -1.76 -10.65 9.40
C LEU A 167 -2.55 -9.62 8.57
N SER A 168 -3.64 -10.00 7.93
CA SER A 168 -4.47 -9.10 7.12
C SER A 168 -5.71 -8.55 7.84
N VAL A 169 -5.95 -8.95 9.10
CA VAL A 169 -7.15 -8.53 9.84
C VAL A 169 -7.21 -7.01 9.95
N CYS A 170 -8.39 -6.46 9.70
CA CYS A 170 -8.74 -5.08 10.00
C CYS A 170 -9.94 -5.01 10.95
N VAL A 171 -10.02 -3.94 11.73
CA VAL A 171 -11.13 -3.66 12.65
C VAL A 171 -11.59 -2.23 12.42
N ALA A 172 -12.89 -2.07 12.19
CA ALA A 172 -13.55 -0.77 12.20
C ALA A 172 -14.45 -0.66 13.44
N ASP A 173 -14.30 0.43 14.16
CA ASP A 173 -15.15 0.83 15.28
C ASP A 173 -15.50 2.29 15.08
N ASP A 174 -16.70 2.59 14.56
CA ASP A 174 -17.14 3.95 14.21
C ASP A 174 -16.11 4.68 13.29
N ASN A 175 -15.53 5.81 13.73
CA ASN A 175 -14.56 6.58 12.95
C ASN A 175 -13.12 6.03 13.00
N LEU A 176 -12.85 4.93 13.71
CA LEU A 176 -11.50 4.36 13.86
C LEU A 176 -11.39 3.06 13.05
N THR A 177 -10.48 3.03 12.10
CA THR A 177 -10.07 1.85 11.34
C THR A 177 -8.66 1.45 11.75
N THR A 178 -8.46 0.18 12.08
CA THR A 178 -7.16 -0.35 12.49
C THR A 178 -6.79 -1.62 11.73
N GLY A 179 -5.53 -1.75 11.33
CA GLY A 179 -5.03 -2.93 10.60
C GLY A 179 -3.80 -3.54 11.26
N VAL A 180 -3.59 -4.83 11.04
CA VAL A 180 -2.45 -5.57 11.62
C VAL A 180 -1.16 -5.28 10.87
N THR A 181 -1.06 -5.62 9.59
CA THR A 181 0.09 -5.26 8.72
C THR A 181 -0.38 -4.85 7.31
N TYR A 182 0.56 -4.43 6.46
CA TYR A 182 0.33 -4.12 5.04
C TYR A 182 -0.40 -5.21 4.24
N TYR A 183 -0.46 -6.48 4.68
CA TYR A 183 -1.28 -7.50 4.01
C TYR A 183 -2.78 -7.16 4.02
N GLY A 184 -3.23 -6.41 5.04
CA GLY A 184 -4.61 -5.95 5.21
C GLY A 184 -4.93 -4.65 4.49
N ASN A 185 -3.98 -4.00 3.81
CA ASN A 185 -4.17 -2.72 3.13
C ASN A 185 -5.45 -2.66 2.25
N PRO A 186 -5.82 -3.70 1.47
CA PRO A 186 -7.06 -3.64 0.70
C PRO A 186 -8.32 -3.42 1.54
N GLU A 187 -8.47 -4.15 2.65
CA GLU A 187 -9.61 -3.99 3.55
C GLU A 187 -9.47 -2.69 4.37
N PHE A 188 -8.27 -2.40 4.87
CA PHE A 188 -7.97 -1.17 5.61
C PHE A 188 -8.34 0.09 4.84
N ILE A 189 -7.93 0.19 3.57
CA ILE A 189 -8.24 1.33 2.70
C ILE A 189 -9.73 1.35 2.36
N GLY A 190 -10.34 0.19 2.08
CA GLY A 190 -11.79 0.09 1.80
C GLY A 190 -12.66 0.56 2.97
N LEU A 191 -12.33 0.14 4.19
CA LEU A 191 -13.00 0.59 5.42
C LEU A 191 -12.82 2.10 5.64
N PHE A 192 -11.61 2.62 5.42
CA PHE A 192 -11.34 4.05 5.57
C PHE A 192 -12.08 4.90 4.53
N LEU A 193 -12.12 4.48 3.26
CA LEU A 193 -12.91 5.13 2.22
C LEU A 193 -14.39 5.15 2.56
N LYS A 194 -14.93 4.04 3.10
CA LYS A 194 -16.31 3.99 3.60
C LYS A 194 -16.54 4.98 4.74
N ALA A 195 -15.59 5.09 5.68
CA ALA A 195 -15.66 6.07 6.76
C ALA A 195 -15.62 7.53 6.26
N LEU A 196 -14.94 7.80 5.14
CA LEU A 196 -14.96 9.09 4.44
C LEU A 196 -16.26 9.36 3.65
N GLY A 197 -17.22 8.42 3.68
CA GLY A 197 -18.47 8.47 2.93
C GLY A 197 -18.34 8.08 1.46
N GLY A 198 -17.23 7.45 1.07
CA GLY A 198 -17.04 6.88 -0.26
C GLY A 198 -17.91 5.66 -0.50
N ASN A 199 -18.38 5.50 -1.74
CA ASN A 199 -19.11 4.32 -2.17
C ASN A 199 -18.26 3.54 -3.18
N ILE A 200 -17.76 2.37 -2.77
CA ILE A 200 -16.98 1.49 -3.63
C ILE A 200 -17.92 0.42 -4.18
N CYS A 201 -18.20 0.49 -5.49
CA CYS A 201 -18.90 -0.59 -6.18
C CYS A 201 -17.91 -1.70 -6.52
N ALA A 202 -18.10 -2.89 -5.93
CA ALA A 202 -17.28 -4.04 -6.24
C ALA A 202 -17.36 -4.38 -7.74
N SER A 203 -16.19 -4.48 -8.39
CA SER A 203 -16.12 -4.68 -9.84
C SER A 203 -16.34 -6.15 -10.25
N GLU A 204 -16.08 -7.11 -9.34
CA GLU A 204 -16.01 -8.56 -9.57
C GLU A 204 -15.10 -8.97 -10.75
N ARG A 205 -14.34 -8.03 -11.31
CA ARG A 205 -13.43 -8.24 -12.44
C ARG A 205 -12.23 -9.08 -12.03
N ARG A 206 -11.77 -9.89 -12.97
CA ARG A 206 -10.57 -10.72 -12.83
C ARG A 206 -9.40 -10.03 -13.50
N VAL A 207 -8.36 -9.69 -12.75
CA VAL A 207 -7.15 -9.04 -13.27
C VAL A 207 -5.96 -9.98 -13.11
N LEU A 208 -5.19 -10.16 -14.17
CA LEU A 208 -3.94 -10.89 -14.13
C LEU A 208 -2.77 -9.92 -13.99
N ILE A 209 -1.82 -10.22 -13.11
CA ILE A 209 -0.53 -9.53 -13.01
C ILE A 209 0.57 -10.55 -13.27
N ILE A 210 1.43 -10.29 -14.26
CA ILE A 210 2.59 -11.15 -14.55
C ILE A 210 3.83 -10.49 -13.99
N ILE A 211 4.52 -11.18 -13.08
CA ILE A 211 5.76 -10.70 -12.46
C ILE A 211 6.89 -11.74 -12.62
N GLY A 212 8.09 -11.34 -12.23
CA GLY A 212 9.24 -12.21 -12.07
C GLY A 212 10.07 -11.79 -10.87
N ASN A 213 11.18 -12.50 -10.64
CA ASN A 213 12.15 -12.06 -9.63
C ASN A 213 12.67 -10.67 -9.97
N TYR A 214 12.76 -9.81 -8.96
CA TYR A 214 13.18 -8.42 -9.05
C TYR A 214 12.29 -7.55 -9.93
N ALA A 215 10.98 -7.87 -9.98
CA ALA A 215 9.98 -6.87 -10.33
C ALA A 215 10.04 -5.71 -9.32
N GLU A 216 9.66 -4.50 -9.75
CA GLU A 216 9.75 -3.31 -8.89
C GLU A 216 8.73 -3.40 -7.74
N ASP A 217 9.19 -3.12 -6.52
CA ASP A 217 8.48 -3.37 -5.27
C ASP A 217 7.11 -2.67 -5.17
N TYR A 218 7.05 -1.37 -5.48
CA TYR A 218 5.81 -0.61 -5.54
C TYR A 218 4.99 -0.95 -6.78
N GLU A 219 5.62 -1.11 -7.93
CA GLU A 219 4.91 -1.34 -9.20
C GLU A 219 4.16 -2.68 -9.21
N VAL A 220 4.52 -3.62 -8.34
CA VAL A 220 3.72 -4.83 -8.08
C VAL A 220 2.66 -4.55 -7.02
N THR A 221 3.07 -4.13 -5.82
CA THR A 221 2.18 -4.15 -4.64
C THR A 221 1.11 -3.07 -4.69
N VAL A 222 1.43 -1.86 -5.15
CA VAL A 222 0.43 -0.78 -5.18
C VAL A 222 -0.71 -1.10 -6.13
N PRO A 223 -0.49 -1.47 -7.42
CA PRO A 223 -1.58 -1.86 -8.31
C PRO A 223 -2.34 -3.09 -7.80
N TYR A 224 -1.64 -4.10 -7.30
CA TYR A 224 -2.25 -5.31 -6.75
C TYR A 224 -3.24 -4.99 -5.61
N GLN A 225 -2.79 -4.23 -4.61
CA GLN A 225 -3.63 -3.91 -3.45
C GLN A 225 -4.74 -2.90 -3.80
N THR A 226 -4.46 -1.91 -4.66
CA THR A 226 -5.47 -0.93 -5.12
C THR A 226 -6.60 -1.60 -5.88
N LEU A 227 -6.31 -2.54 -6.78
CA LEU A 227 -7.34 -3.30 -7.48
C LEU A 227 -8.19 -4.16 -6.52
N LYS A 228 -7.58 -4.71 -5.47
CA LYS A 228 -8.33 -5.45 -4.43
C LYS A 228 -9.24 -4.56 -3.60
N VAL A 229 -8.91 -3.28 -3.38
CA VAL A 229 -9.82 -2.31 -2.74
C VAL A 229 -11.12 -2.18 -3.56
N LEU A 230 -11.04 -2.24 -4.89
CA LEU A 230 -12.20 -2.20 -5.80
C LEU A 230 -13.00 -3.52 -5.86
N GLY A 231 -12.64 -4.51 -5.05
CA GLY A 231 -13.26 -5.84 -5.06
C GLY A 231 -12.92 -6.66 -6.31
N CYS A 232 -11.86 -6.33 -7.04
CA CYS A 232 -11.38 -7.17 -8.13
C CYS A 232 -10.75 -8.46 -7.56
N HIS A 233 -10.95 -9.57 -8.27
CA HIS A 233 -10.13 -10.77 -8.09
C HIS A 233 -8.81 -10.56 -8.84
N VAL A 234 -7.68 -10.60 -8.14
CA VAL A 234 -6.37 -10.31 -8.74
C VAL A 234 -5.46 -11.51 -8.56
N ASP A 235 -5.07 -12.13 -9.68
CA ASP A 235 -4.09 -13.21 -9.69
C ASP A 235 -2.72 -12.67 -10.07
N VAL A 236 -1.70 -12.98 -9.27
CA VAL A 236 -0.30 -12.61 -9.55
C VAL A 236 0.51 -13.88 -9.77
N VAL A 237 1.13 -13.96 -10.95
CA VAL A 237 1.81 -15.16 -11.44
C VAL A 237 3.24 -14.87 -11.88
N CYS A 238 4.07 -15.90 -11.85
CA CYS A 238 5.43 -15.89 -12.39
C CYS A 238 5.68 -17.22 -13.12
N PRO A 239 6.22 -17.21 -14.35
CA PRO A 239 6.58 -18.45 -15.05
C PRO A 239 7.42 -19.38 -14.18
N LYS A 240 7.14 -20.68 -14.24
CA LYS A 240 7.80 -21.75 -13.47
C LYS A 240 7.64 -21.66 -11.93
N LYS A 241 6.68 -20.87 -11.44
CA LYS A 241 6.33 -20.80 -10.01
C LYS A 241 4.84 -21.04 -9.79
N LYS A 242 4.49 -21.36 -8.55
CA LYS A 242 3.16 -21.75 -8.09
C LYS A 242 2.59 -20.76 -7.09
N ALA A 243 1.29 -20.86 -6.83
CA ALA A 243 0.66 -20.15 -5.73
C ALA A 243 1.37 -20.48 -4.40
N GLY A 244 1.66 -19.46 -3.60
CA GLY A 244 2.42 -19.57 -2.36
C GLY A 244 3.94 -19.43 -2.51
N ASP A 245 4.50 -19.60 -3.71
CA ASP A 245 5.90 -19.26 -3.96
C ASP A 245 6.11 -17.74 -3.85
N THR A 246 7.35 -17.33 -3.57
CA THR A 246 7.70 -15.91 -3.45
C THR A 246 8.58 -15.42 -4.59
N CYS A 247 8.39 -14.17 -5.00
CA CYS A 247 9.32 -13.41 -5.82
C CYS A 247 9.97 -12.32 -4.97
N PRO A 248 11.31 -12.30 -4.81
CA PRO A 248 11.96 -11.10 -4.28
C PRO A 248 11.70 -9.95 -5.25
N THR A 249 11.46 -8.75 -4.72
CA THR A 249 11.31 -7.53 -5.51
C THR A 249 12.58 -6.67 -5.45
N ALA A 250 12.62 -5.63 -6.26
CA ALA A 250 13.67 -4.62 -6.29
C ALA A 250 13.08 -3.25 -5.98
N ILE A 251 13.76 -2.48 -5.14
CA ILE A 251 13.51 -1.06 -4.96
C ILE A 251 14.44 -0.31 -5.87
N ARG A 252 13.90 0.62 -6.64
CA ARG A 252 14.68 1.52 -7.49
C ARG A 252 14.44 2.96 -7.11
N ASP A 253 15.49 3.65 -6.69
CA ASP A 253 15.39 5.02 -6.20
C ASP A 253 16.49 5.93 -6.78
N LEU A 254 16.19 7.22 -6.94
CA LEU A 254 17.11 8.21 -7.51
C LEU A 254 17.86 8.94 -6.39
N GLU A 255 19.01 8.38 -6.01
CA GLU A 255 19.84 8.91 -4.90
C GLU A 255 20.96 9.85 -5.41
N GLY A 256 20.67 10.64 -6.45
CA GLY A 256 21.60 11.63 -7.03
C GLY A 256 22.59 11.10 -8.07
N GLY A 257 22.50 9.82 -8.44
CA GLY A 257 23.26 9.22 -9.53
C GLY A 257 22.73 9.55 -10.93
N GLN A 258 23.46 9.14 -11.97
CA GLN A 258 22.98 9.21 -13.36
C GLN A 258 21.84 8.22 -13.66
N THR A 259 21.75 7.16 -12.85
CA THR A 259 20.69 6.16 -12.88
C THR A 259 20.29 5.85 -11.43
N TYR A 260 19.19 5.12 -11.27
CA TYR A 260 18.69 4.67 -9.98
C TYR A 260 19.67 3.72 -9.29
N SER A 261 19.71 3.77 -7.95
CA SER A 261 20.25 2.67 -7.15
C SER A 261 19.23 1.53 -7.13
N GLU A 262 19.71 0.31 -6.87
CA GLU A 262 18.82 -0.84 -6.73
C GLU A 262 19.17 -1.60 -5.45
N ILE A 263 18.17 -1.76 -4.59
CA ILE A 263 18.28 -2.56 -3.37
C ILE A 263 17.16 -3.59 -3.32
N ARG A 264 17.30 -4.58 -2.43
CA ARG A 264 16.30 -5.64 -2.28
C ARG A 264 15.04 -5.09 -1.61
N GLY A 265 13.89 -5.35 -2.23
CA GLY A 265 12.56 -5.05 -1.70
C GLY A 265 11.95 -6.17 -0.87
N HIS A 266 10.62 -6.16 -0.73
CA HIS A 266 9.84 -7.21 -0.10
C HIS A 266 9.90 -8.55 -0.87
N ASN A 267 9.35 -9.60 -0.25
CA ASN A 267 9.00 -10.82 -0.97
C ASN A 267 7.52 -10.77 -1.32
N PHE A 268 7.18 -10.76 -2.61
CA PHE A 268 5.80 -10.86 -3.05
C PHE A 268 5.37 -12.33 -3.12
N VAL A 269 4.27 -12.69 -2.46
CA VAL A 269 3.71 -14.06 -2.49
C VAL A 269 2.76 -14.20 -3.69
N LEU A 270 3.06 -15.14 -4.59
CA LEU A 270 2.24 -15.43 -5.77
C LEU A 270 0.90 -16.04 -5.36
N THR A 271 -0.16 -15.74 -6.10
CA THR A 271 -1.53 -16.14 -5.74
C THR A 271 -2.10 -17.22 -6.66
N ALA A 272 -1.46 -17.49 -7.80
CA ALA A 272 -1.89 -18.51 -8.76
C ALA A 272 -0.69 -19.19 -9.44
N ASP A 273 -0.94 -20.36 -10.01
CA ASP A 273 0.03 -21.10 -10.82
C ASP A 273 0.04 -20.52 -12.24
N PHE A 274 1.22 -20.13 -12.75
CA PHE A 274 1.31 -19.57 -14.12
C PHE A 274 0.79 -20.54 -15.19
N GLU A 275 1.10 -21.83 -15.04
CA GLU A 275 0.76 -22.86 -16.03
C GLU A 275 -0.74 -23.20 -16.10
N SER A 276 -1.54 -22.73 -15.14
CA SER A 276 -3.00 -22.93 -15.16
C SER A 276 -3.77 -21.71 -15.68
N ILE A 277 -3.06 -20.65 -16.07
CA ILE A 277 -3.68 -19.40 -16.52
C ILE A 277 -4.30 -19.58 -17.90
N ASP A 278 -5.59 -19.27 -17.97
CA ASP A 278 -6.33 -19.05 -19.21
C ASP A 278 -6.67 -17.56 -19.35
N ALA A 279 -6.09 -16.91 -20.36
CA ALA A 279 -6.33 -15.51 -20.69
C ALA A 279 -7.81 -15.18 -20.87
N SER A 280 -8.62 -16.14 -21.33
CA SER A 280 -10.04 -15.94 -21.57
C SER A 280 -10.79 -15.60 -20.27
N SER A 281 -10.31 -16.10 -19.13
CA SER A 281 -10.92 -15.95 -17.80
C SER A 281 -10.61 -14.63 -17.08
N TYR A 282 -9.76 -13.77 -17.67
CA TYR A 282 -9.39 -12.47 -17.09
C TYR A 282 -9.96 -11.31 -17.89
N ASP A 283 -10.37 -10.24 -17.22
CA ASP A 283 -10.84 -9.01 -17.84
C ASP A 283 -9.69 -8.08 -18.26
N ALA A 284 -8.58 -8.09 -17.53
CA ALA A 284 -7.46 -7.18 -17.75
C ALA A 284 -6.10 -7.79 -17.38
N LEU A 285 -5.03 -7.21 -17.93
CA LEU A 285 -3.64 -7.57 -17.67
C LEU A 285 -2.87 -6.36 -17.12
N VAL A 286 -2.04 -6.59 -16.11
CA VAL A 286 -1.07 -5.62 -15.58
C VAL A 286 0.34 -6.18 -15.71
N LEU A 287 1.26 -5.36 -16.21
CA LEU A 287 2.68 -5.67 -16.40
C LEU A 287 3.54 -4.66 -15.62
N PRO A 288 3.91 -4.98 -14.37
CA PRO A 288 4.85 -4.19 -13.58
C PRO A 288 6.25 -4.14 -14.20
N GLY A 289 7.02 -3.13 -13.84
CA GLY A 289 8.42 -2.96 -14.24
C GLY A 289 9.42 -3.66 -13.33
N GLY A 290 10.57 -3.02 -13.13
CA GLY A 290 11.73 -3.60 -12.47
C GLY A 290 12.69 -4.29 -13.44
N LYS A 291 13.45 -5.28 -12.97
CA LYS A 291 14.32 -6.12 -13.81
C LYS A 291 13.61 -7.33 -14.40
N ALA A 292 12.49 -7.74 -13.80
CA ALA A 292 11.75 -8.90 -14.26
C ALA A 292 11.37 -8.85 -15.76
N PRO A 293 10.89 -7.71 -16.30
CA PRO A 293 10.48 -7.62 -17.71
C PRO A 293 11.56 -8.04 -18.72
N GLU A 294 12.83 -7.72 -18.47
CA GLU A 294 13.96 -8.08 -19.34
C GLU A 294 14.02 -9.59 -19.61
N PHE A 295 13.71 -10.40 -18.60
CA PHE A 295 13.69 -11.86 -18.70
C PHE A 295 12.35 -12.40 -19.16
N LEU A 296 11.24 -11.78 -18.75
CA LEU A 296 9.88 -12.18 -19.13
C LEU A 296 9.63 -11.95 -20.63
N ALA A 297 10.24 -10.91 -21.20
CA ALA A 297 10.21 -10.60 -22.63
C ALA A 297 10.86 -11.69 -23.51
N LEU A 298 11.64 -12.61 -22.91
CA LEU A 298 12.25 -13.76 -23.60
C LEU A 298 11.44 -15.05 -23.46
N LYS A 299 10.28 -15.01 -22.79
CA LYS A 299 9.46 -16.18 -22.49
C LYS A 299 8.30 -16.27 -23.48
N GLU A 300 8.30 -17.30 -24.31
CA GLU A 300 7.29 -17.49 -25.36
C GLU A 300 5.87 -17.62 -24.78
N ASP A 301 5.72 -18.31 -23.66
CA ASP A 301 4.44 -18.44 -22.94
C ASP A 301 3.89 -17.08 -22.47
N VAL A 302 4.74 -16.20 -21.94
CA VAL A 302 4.38 -14.82 -21.59
C VAL A 302 4.01 -14.00 -22.83
N ILE A 303 4.79 -14.11 -23.91
CA ILE A 303 4.51 -13.41 -25.18
C ILE A 303 3.15 -13.82 -25.75
N VAL A 304 2.87 -15.13 -25.79
CA VAL A 304 1.59 -15.67 -26.27
C VAL A 304 0.45 -15.14 -25.41
N LEU A 305 0.60 -15.17 -24.09
CA LEU A 305 -0.42 -14.68 -23.17
C LEU A 305 -0.72 -13.20 -23.40
N VAL A 306 0.31 -12.35 -23.53
CA VAL A 306 0.16 -10.92 -23.81
C VAL A 306 -0.56 -10.67 -25.15
N LYS A 307 -0.21 -11.42 -26.20
CA LYS A 307 -0.90 -11.34 -27.50
C LYS A 307 -2.38 -11.67 -27.37
N GLN A 308 -2.74 -12.69 -26.60
CA GLN A 308 -4.15 -13.07 -26.38
C GLN A 308 -4.97 -11.93 -25.75
N PHE A 309 -4.43 -11.20 -24.77
CA PHE A 309 -5.12 -10.04 -24.19
C PHE A 309 -5.31 -8.91 -25.22
N MET A 310 -4.26 -8.63 -26.01
CA MET A 310 -4.28 -7.57 -27.02
C MET A 310 -5.23 -7.89 -28.18
N GLU A 311 -5.20 -9.11 -28.71
CA GLU A 311 -6.09 -9.60 -29.77
C GLU A 311 -7.55 -9.57 -29.33
N ALA A 312 -7.82 -9.93 -28.07
CA ALA A 312 -9.15 -9.85 -27.47
C ALA A 312 -9.59 -8.41 -27.11
N ARG A 313 -8.73 -7.40 -27.34
CA ARG A 313 -8.94 -5.99 -27.00
C ARG A 313 -9.29 -5.77 -25.51
N LYS A 314 -8.71 -6.59 -24.64
CA LYS A 314 -8.83 -6.44 -23.18
C LYS A 314 -7.92 -5.30 -22.71
N PRO A 315 -8.27 -4.57 -21.65
CA PRO A 315 -7.37 -3.60 -21.04
C PRO A 315 -6.03 -4.22 -20.64
N VAL A 316 -4.94 -3.60 -21.10
CA VAL A 316 -3.56 -3.94 -20.73
C VAL A 316 -2.90 -2.69 -20.16
N ALA A 317 -2.50 -2.75 -18.89
CA ALA A 317 -1.75 -1.71 -18.22
C ALA A 317 -0.29 -2.16 -18.07
N SER A 318 0.65 -1.30 -18.43
CA SER A 318 2.08 -1.58 -18.30
C SER A 318 2.82 -0.32 -17.83
N ILE A 319 3.82 -0.51 -16.97
CA ILE A 319 4.57 0.57 -16.34
C ILE A 319 6.07 0.29 -16.37
N CYS A 320 6.89 1.34 -16.44
CA CYS A 320 8.34 1.27 -16.38
C CYS A 320 8.90 0.30 -17.44
N HIS A 321 9.66 -0.72 -17.04
CA HIS A 321 10.23 -1.71 -17.96
C HIS A 321 9.22 -2.77 -18.40
N GLY A 322 8.02 -2.82 -17.83
CA GLY A 322 6.97 -3.77 -18.25
C GLY A 322 6.63 -3.66 -19.75
N LEU A 323 6.86 -2.48 -20.34
CA LEU A 323 6.66 -2.23 -21.77
C LEU A 323 7.58 -3.07 -22.66
N GLU A 324 8.72 -3.54 -22.16
CA GLU A 324 9.62 -4.43 -22.89
C GLU A 324 8.93 -5.74 -23.32
N ILE A 325 8.02 -6.24 -22.48
CA ILE A 325 7.21 -7.42 -22.79
C ILE A 325 6.27 -7.12 -23.97
N LEU A 326 5.66 -5.93 -23.99
CA LEU A 326 4.79 -5.50 -25.10
C LEU A 326 5.58 -5.31 -26.40
N VAL A 327 6.80 -4.77 -26.31
CA VAL A 327 7.72 -4.64 -27.46
C VAL A 327 8.07 -6.02 -28.00
N ALA A 328 8.49 -6.96 -27.15
CA ALA A 328 8.85 -8.31 -27.55
C ALA A 328 7.67 -9.09 -28.14
N ALA A 329 6.46 -8.85 -27.64
CA ALA A 329 5.24 -9.42 -28.19
C ALA A 329 4.84 -8.83 -29.56
N GLY A 330 5.46 -7.72 -29.99
CA GLY A 330 5.15 -7.06 -31.25
C GLY A 330 3.78 -6.37 -31.28
N VAL A 331 3.17 -6.12 -30.11
CA VAL A 331 1.80 -5.60 -29.98
C VAL A 331 1.73 -4.06 -29.95
N LEU A 332 2.86 -3.38 -30.09
CA LEU A 332 2.96 -1.91 -30.15
C LEU A 332 3.07 -1.35 -31.58
N GLN A 333 3.10 -2.22 -32.60
CA GLN A 333 3.14 -1.79 -33.99
C GLN A 333 1.75 -1.27 -34.40
N VAL A 334 1.72 -0.05 -34.93
CA VAL A 334 0.51 0.64 -35.42
C VAL A 334 0.31 0.37 -36.90
#